data_AF-A0A2X2VFF5-F1
#
_entry.id   AF-A0A2X2VFF5-F1
#
_cell.length_a   1.000
_cell.length_b   1.000
_cell.length_c   1.000
_cell.angle_alpha   90.00
_cell.angle_beta   90.00
_cell.angle_gamma   90.00
#
_symmetry.space_group_name_H-M   'P 1'
#
loop_
_entity.id
_entity.type
_entity.pdbx_description
1 polymer ?
#
loop_
_entity_poly.entity_id
_entity_poly.type
_entity_poly.pdbx_seq_one_letter_code
_entity_poly.pdbx_strand_id
1 'polypeptide(L)'
;MVKNNHQDKLPLIRQSVIVALIASVITAAIFQMLFTNSGASRELLEGITMLIAVVMLFFMSYWLLSKVEARHWKAWLEGKLSHSLSRGSLVGLWLTSFLAVYREGAETVLFYYALIGDANTVSGHMAIGAGFVIGCVVLLLAWLVMRYSVVRLPLKPFFMFTGSFMYLMAFVFAGKGVLELVEGKLFQPTLINGFPEISWLGIYPYVETLLPQVVLLLAALVALWVMRRKSAVPGETIKK
;
A
#
# COMPACT_ATOMS: atom_id res chain seq x y z
N MET A 1 -13.43 -19.37 8.25
CA MET A 1 -12.58 -20.27 9.08
C MET A 1 -13.33 -20.97 10.21
N VAL A 2 -14.39 -20.41 10.83
CA VAL A 2 -15.22 -21.13 11.83
C VAL A 2 -16.12 -22.22 11.20
N LYS A 3 -16.33 -22.19 9.88
CA LYS A 3 -17.23 -23.12 9.18
C LYS A 3 -16.52 -24.33 8.52
N ASN A 4 -15.19 -24.43 8.56
CA ASN A 4 -14.42 -25.39 7.73
C ASN A 4 -13.37 -26.26 8.44
N ASN A 5 -13.48 -26.47 9.76
CA ASN A 5 -12.69 -27.51 10.46
C ASN A 5 -11.14 -27.45 10.34
N HIS A 6 -10.55 -26.25 10.17
CA HIS A 6 -9.08 -26.02 10.19
C HIS A 6 -8.67 -25.22 11.45
N GLN A 7 -9.02 -25.71 12.64
CA GLN A 7 -8.72 -25.02 13.91
C GLN A 7 -7.22 -24.99 14.22
N ASP A 8 -6.44 -25.96 13.73
CA ASP A 8 -5.00 -26.10 14.01
C ASP A 8 -4.11 -24.96 13.48
N LYS A 9 -4.60 -24.10 12.59
CA LYS A 9 -3.80 -23.01 11.99
C LYS A 9 -4.01 -21.64 12.64
N LEU A 10 -5.00 -21.51 13.51
CA LEU A 10 -5.27 -20.29 14.28
C LEU A 10 -4.15 -19.90 15.27
N PRO A 11 -3.52 -20.82 16.04
CA PRO A 11 -2.47 -20.43 16.96
C PRO A 11 -1.22 -19.89 16.24
N LEU A 12 -0.89 -20.43 15.06
CA LEU A 12 0.24 -19.97 14.25
C LEU A 12 0.04 -18.53 13.74
N ILE A 13 -1.17 -18.21 13.25
CA ILE A 13 -1.51 -16.84 12.83
C ILE A 13 -1.45 -15.89 14.02
N ARG A 14 -2.01 -16.27 15.18
CA ARG A 14 -1.96 -15.44 16.40
C ARG A 14 -0.51 -15.13 16.83
N GLN A 15 0.39 -16.12 16.75
CA GLN A 15 1.80 -15.92 17.03
C GLN A 15 2.44 -14.93 16.05
N SER A 16 2.15 -15.04 14.75
CA SER A 16 2.65 -14.09 13.73
C SER A 16 2.24 -12.65 14.03
N VAL A 17 1.00 -12.44 14.48
CA VAL A 17 0.44 -11.11 14.79
C VAL A 17 1.15 -10.47 15.97
N ILE A 18 1.34 -11.22 17.07
CA ILE A 18 2.02 -10.71 18.27
C ILE A 18 3.47 -10.35 17.95
N VAL A 19 4.18 -11.22 17.23
CA VAL A 19 5.57 -10.98 16.84
C VAL A 19 5.67 -9.79 15.89
N ALA A 20 4.75 -9.66 14.92
CA ALA A 20 4.70 -8.52 14.01
C ALA A 20 4.44 -7.20 14.73
N LEU A 21 3.54 -7.19 15.72
CA LEU A 21 3.23 -6.00 16.51
C LEU A 21 4.45 -5.53 17.30
N ILE A 22 5.11 -6.45 18.02
CA ILE A 22 6.33 -6.14 18.77
C ILE A 22 7.43 -5.64 17.82
N ALA A 23 7.65 -6.35 16.71
CA ALA A 23 8.65 -5.96 15.71
C ALA A 23 8.36 -4.57 15.12
N SER A 24 7.09 -4.23 14.85
CA SER A 24 6.72 -2.93 14.30
C SER A 24 7.05 -1.77 15.24
N VAL A 25 6.81 -1.94 16.55
CA VAL A 25 7.14 -0.93 17.57
C VAL A 25 8.65 -0.79 17.73
N ILE A 26 9.38 -1.91 17.78
CA ILE A 26 10.85 -1.90 17.89
C ILE A 26 11.46 -1.21 16.66
N THR A 27 11.04 -1.59 15.45
CA THR A 27 11.58 -0.97 14.24
C THR A 27 11.24 0.52 14.19
N ALA A 28 10.02 0.93 14.52
CA ALA A 28 9.67 2.35 14.56
C ALA A 28 10.56 3.14 15.53
N ALA A 29 10.85 2.60 16.72
CA ALA A 29 11.75 3.22 17.70
C ALA A 29 13.20 3.32 17.19
N ILE A 30 13.70 2.28 16.51
CA ILE A 30 15.04 2.29 15.89
C ILE A 30 15.10 3.36 14.79
N PHE A 31 14.11 3.42 13.91
CA PHE A 31 14.03 4.44 12.86
C PHE A 31 14.01 5.84 13.48
N GLN A 32 13.24 6.07 14.54
CA GLN A 32 13.22 7.36 15.22
C GLN A 32 14.62 7.77 15.72
N MET A 33 15.35 6.85 16.36
CA MET A 33 16.68 7.12 16.90
C MET A 33 17.74 7.37 15.81
N LEU A 34 17.63 6.68 14.67
CA LEU A 34 18.56 6.85 13.55
C LEU A 34 18.34 8.17 12.79
N PHE A 35 17.08 8.59 12.65
CA PHE A 35 16.72 9.74 11.81
C PHE A 35 16.83 11.10 12.51
N THR A 36 17.10 11.14 13.83
CA THR A 36 17.35 12.39 14.57
C THR A 36 18.78 12.91 14.44
N ASN A 37 19.76 12.08 14.05
CA ASN A 37 21.19 12.42 14.14
C ASN A 37 21.88 12.76 12.80
N SER A 38 21.20 12.71 11.66
CA SER A 38 21.85 13.00 10.36
C SER A 38 20.87 13.57 9.33
N GLY A 39 20.83 14.91 9.19
CA GLY A 39 19.87 15.63 8.33
C GLY A 39 20.05 15.39 6.82
N ALA A 40 21.25 15.62 6.26
CA ALA A 40 21.45 15.48 4.81
C ALA A 40 21.38 14.02 4.31
N SER A 41 21.81 13.05 5.13
CA SER A 41 21.66 11.63 4.78
C SER A 41 20.23 11.13 4.93
N ARG A 42 19.39 11.84 5.70
CA ARG A 42 17.98 11.49 5.90
C ARG A 42 17.15 11.80 4.66
N GLU A 43 17.27 12.99 4.08
CA GLU A 43 16.58 13.40 2.84
C GLU A 43 16.90 12.41 1.71
N LEU A 44 18.19 12.08 1.54
CA LEU A 44 18.62 11.10 0.54
C LEU A 44 18.04 9.69 0.79
N LEU A 45 18.07 9.21 2.04
CA LEU A 45 17.50 7.91 2.40
C LEU A 45 15.99 7.87 2.19
N GLU A 46 15.29 8.95 2.52
CA GLU A 46 13.85 9.08 2.36
C GLU A 46 13.46 9.08 0.87
N GLY A 47 14.17 9.88 0.05
CA GLY A 47 14.01 9.91 -1.39
C GLY A 47 14.28 8.55 -2.06
N ILE A 48 15.40 7.89 -1.73
CA ILE A 48 15.71 6.54 -2.26
C ILE A 48 14.64 5.53 -1.85
N THR A 49 14.21 5.54 -0.59
CA THR A 49 13.19 4.62 -0.08
C THR A 49 11.84 4.85 -0.79
N MET A 50 11.46 6.11 -1.02
CA MET A 50 10.27 6.46 -1.79
C MET A 50 10.36 5.98 -3.24
N LEU A 51 11.52 6.13 -3.91
CA LEU A 51 11.69 5.63 -5.29
C LEU A 51 11.61 4.10 -5.37
N ILE A 52 12.17 3.38 -4.40
CA ILE A 52 11.99 1.92 -4.30
C ILE A 52 10.51 1.58 -4.12
N ALA A 53 9.79 2.34 -3.27
CA ALA A 53 8.36 2.16 -3.08
C ALA A 53 7.57 2.42 -4.36
N VAL A 54 7.94 3.40 -5.20
CA VAL A 54 7.29 3.65 -6.51
C VAL A 54 7.35 2.40 -7.40
N VAL A 55 8.53 1.78 -7.53
CA VAL A 55 8.69 0.56 -8.34
C VAL A 55 7.83 -0.58 -7.79
N MET A 56 7.85 -0.78 -6.47
CA MET A 56 7.05 -1.82 -5.82
C MET A 56 5.54 -1.59 -5.96
N LEU A 57 5.07 -0.36 -5.73
CA LEU A 57 3.66 0.01 -5.82
C LEU A 57 3.16 -0.08 -7.26
N PHE A 58 3.95 0.36 -8.23
CA PHE A 58 3.63 0.23 -9.65
C PHE A 58 3.52 -1.25 -10.05
N PHE A 59 4.50 -2.08 -9.66
CA PHE A 59 4.45 -3.51 -9.94
C PHE A 59 3.24 -4.19 -9.30
N MET A 60 2.95 -3.91 -8.03
CA MET A 60 1.81 -4.49 -7.32
C MET A 60 0.47 -4.00 -7.90
N SER A 61 0.36 -2.72 -8.23
CA SER A 61 -0.81 -2.15 -8.91
C SER A 61 -1.06 -2.86 -10.24
N TYR A 62 -0.04 -2.97 -11.09
CA TYR A 62 -0.12 -3.69 -12.36
C TYR A 62 -0.49 -5.15 -12.17
N TRP A 63 0.13 -5.85 -11.21
CA TRP A 63 -0.16 -7.25 -10.91
C TRP A 63 -1.62 -7.43 -10.52
N LEU A 64 -2.11 -6.58 -9.62
CA LEU A 64 -3.45 -6.66 -9.07
C LEU A 64 -4.51 -6.33 -10.13
N LEU A 65 -4.27 -5.31 -10.97
CA LEU A 65 -5.10 -4.96 -12.13
C LEU A 65 -5.09 -6.03 -13.23
N SER A 66 -3.92 -6.65 -13.51
CA SER A 66 -3.77 -7.73 -14.49
C SER A 66 -4.55 -8.99 -14.09
N LYS A 67 -4.67 -9.27 -12.79
CA LYS A 67 -5.43 -10.43 -12.27
C LYS A 67 -6.94 -10.23 -12.25
N VAL A 68 -7.44 -9.00 -12.41
CA VAL A 68 -8.89 -8.70 -12.48
C VAL A 68 -9.58 -9.38 -13.68
N GLU A 69 -8.84 -9.61 -14.76
CA GLU A 69 -9.34 -10.20 -16.00
C GLU A 69 -9.39 -11.74 -15.95
N ALA A 70 -8.62 -12.37 -15.05
CA ALA A 70 -8.59 -13.82 -14.87
C ALA A 70 -9.86 -14.29 -14.12
N ARG A 71 -10.94 -14.50 -14.88
CA ARG A 71 -12.30 -14.92 -14.50
C ARG A 71 -12.42 -16.15 -13.57
N HIS A 72 -11.32 -16.78 -13.14
CA HIS A 72 -11.27 -18.05 -12.41
C HIS A 72 -10.62 -17.97 -11.01
N TRP A 73 -10.42 -16.77 -10.44
CA TRP A 73 -9.71 -16.62 -9.16
C TRP A 73 -10.39 -17.33 -7.97
N LYS A 74 -11.73 -17.36 -7.89
CA LYS A 74 -12.44 -18.13 -6.83
C LYS A 74 -12.10 -19.63 -6.88
N ALA A 75 -12.12 -20.22 -8.07
CA ALA A 75 -11.77 -21.63 -8.27
C ALA A 75 -10.27 -21.90 -8.01
N TRP A 76 -9.39 -20.96 -8.38
CA TRP A 76 -7.95 -21.07 -8.10
C TRP A 76 -7.62 -20.92 -6.61
N LEU A 77 -8.33 -20.05 -5.88
CA LEU A 77 -8.12 -19.87 -4.45
C LEU A 77 -8.61 -21.08 -3.66
N GLU A 78 -9.77 -21.65 -3.98
CA GLU A 78 -10.26 -22.90 -3.40
C GLU A 78 -9.33 -24.08 -3.71
N GLY A 79 -8.78 -24.14 -4.93
CA GLY A 79 -7.81 -25.16 -5.33
C GLY A 79 -6.44 -25.04 -4.62
N LYS A 80 -5.89 -23.83 -4.48
CA LYS A 80 -4.60 -23.64 -3.79
C LYS A 80 -4.71 -23.71 -2.28
N LEU A 81 -5.81 -23.27 -1.67
CA LEU A 81 -5.99 -23.43 -0.23
C LEU A 81 -6.11 -24.91 0.15
N SER A 82 -6.87 -25.70 -0.61
CA SER A 82 -7.03 -27.14 -0.32
C SER A 82 -5.73 -27.93 -0.51
N HIS A 83 -4.94 -27.61 -1.54
CA HIS A 83 -3.75 -28.39 -1.90
C HIS A 83 -2.45 -27.96 -1.19
N SER A 84 -2.38 -26.74 -0.65
CA SER A 84 -1.15 -26.24 0.00
C SER A 84 -1.05 -26.65 1.47
N LEU A 85 -2.06 -27.27 2.08
CA LEU A 85 -2.07 -27.64 3.50
C LEU A 85 -1.00 -28.68 3.94
N SER A 86 -0.10 -29.12 3.06
CA SER A 86 1.11 -29.89 3.38
C SER A 86 2.28 -28.95 3.72
N ARG A 87 2.77 -29.00 4.98
CA ARG A 87 3.91 -28.31 5.64
C ARG A 87 4.52 -27.01 5.06
N GLY A 88 4.81 -26.88 3.77
CA GLY A 88 5.39 -25.68 3.14
C GLY A 88 4.47 -24.44 3.12
N SER A 89 3.14 -24.61 3.16
CA SER A 89 2.21 -23.48 3.22
C SER A 89 2.10 -22.82 4.59
N LEU A 90 2.47 -23.50 5.67
CA LEU A 90 2.35 -22.95 7.03
C LEU A 90 3.28 -21.76 7.24
N VAL A 91 4.54 -21.89 6.78
CA VAL A 91 5.52 -20.79 6.83
C VAL A 91 5.10 -19.64 5.92
N GLY A 92 4.64 -19.94 4.70
CA GLY A 92 4.13 -18.91 3.79
C GLY A 92 2.93 -18.15 4.35
N LEU A 93 2.00 -18.86 5.01
CA LEU A 93 0.83 -18.25 5.68
C LEU A 93 1.25 -17.40 6.88
N TRP A 94 2.19 -17.91 7.70
CA TRP A 94 2.74 -17.17 8.83
C TRP A 94 3.45 -15.89 8.37
N LEU A 95 4.32 -15.98 7.37
CA LEU A 95 5.08 -14.84 6.85
C LEU A 95 4.17 -13.81 6.19
N THR A 96 3.16 -14.26 5.42
CA THR A 96 2.20 -13.35 4.79
C THR A 96 1.40 -12.58 5.84
N SER A 97 0.94 -13.26 6.89
CA SER A 97 0.23 -12.64 8.02
C SER A 97 1.15 -11.69 8.79
N PHE A 98 2.38 -12.12 9.07
CA PHE A 98 3.40 -11.31 9.74
C PHE A 98 3.69 -10.03 8.97
N LEU A 99 4.05 -10.11 7.68
CA LEU A 99 4.41 -8.95 6.86
C LEU A 99 3.24 -7.99 6.69
N ALA A 100 2.02 -8.50 6.54
CA ALA A 100 0.82 -7.67 6.46
C ALA A 100 0.61 -6.85 7.74
N VAL A 101 0.66 -7.50 8.91
CA VAL A 101 0.47 -6.80 10.19
C VAL A 101 1.64 -5.88 10.51
N TYR A 102 2.87 -6.30 10.24
CA TYR A 102 4.07 -5.51 10.48
C TYR A 102 4.04 -4.20 9.69
N ARG A 103 3.66 -4.24 8.40
CA ARG A 103 3.56 -3.03 7.56
C ARG A 103 2.52 -2.05 8.10
N GLU A 104 1.28 -2.52 8.29
CA GLU A 104 0.17 -1.67 8.76
C GLU A 104 0.46 -1.12 10.18
N GLY A 105 1.07 -1.93 11.04
CA GLY A 105 1.52 -1.53 12.37
C GLY A 105 2.61 -0.48 12.34
N ALA A 106 3.65 -0.67 11.52
CA ALA A 106 4.76 0.28 11.39
C ALA A 106 4.28 1.63 10.83
N GLU A 107 3.45 1.61 9.79
CA GLU A 107 2.83 2.83 9.23
C GLU A 107 1.99 3.55 10.30
N THR A 108 1.13 2.82 11.02
CA THR A 108 0.29 3.42 12.08
C THR A 108 1.13 4.08 13.17
N VAL A 109 2.16 3.40 13.67
CA VAL A 109 3.03 3.96 14.73
C VAL A 109 3.75 5.21 14.24
N LEU A 110 4.29 5.19 13.01
CA LEU A 110 4.98 6.36 12.42
C LEU A 110 4.02 7.54 12.20
N PHE A 111 2.79 7.29 11.73
CA PHE A 111 1.77 8.34 11.57
C PHE A 111 1.36 8.96 12.90
N TYR A 112 1.11 8.14 13.93
CA TYR A 112 0.76 8.65 15.26
C TYR A 112 1.92 9.43 15.89
N TYR A 113 3.16 8.97 15.67
CA TYR A 113 4.34 9.69 16.13
C TYR A 113 4.44 11.08 15.48
N ALA A 114 4.29 11.16 14.15
CA ALA A 114 4.29 12.44 13.44
C ALA A 114 3.14 13.37 13.91
N LEU A 115 1.95 12.81 14.10
CA LEU A 115 0.77 13.56 14.54
C LEU A 115 0.92 14.11 15.97
N ILE A 116 1.51 13.33 16.88
CA ILE A 116 1.82 13.77 18.25
C ILE A 116 2.94 14.82 18.22
N GLY A 117 3.95 14.66 17.36
CA GLY A 117 5.02 15.65 17.20
C GLY A 117 4.54 17.01 16.68
N ASP A 118 3.46 17.04 15.89
CA ASP A 118 2.85 18.28 15.38
C ASP A 118 1.89 18.93 16.39
N ALA A 119 1.35 18.13 17.31
CA ALA A 119 0.43 18.60 18.34
C ALA A 119 1.17 19.35 19.46
N ASN A 120 1.24 20.68 19.37
CA ASN A 120 1.90 21.51 20.38
C ASN A 120 1.03 21.86 21.61
N THR A 121 -0.22 21.39 21.67
CA THR A 121 -1.19 21.74 22.73
C THR A 121 -1.77 20.51 23.42
N VAL A 122 -2.15 20.66 24.70
CA VAL A 122 -2.82 19.60 25.48
C VAL A 122 -4.15 19.19 24.84
N SER A 123 -4.89 20.15 24.26
CA SER A 123 -6.11 19.87 23.50
C SER A 123 -5.84 19.05 22.23
N GLY A 124 -4.72 19.30 21.53
CA GLY A 124 -4.27 18.51 20.39
C GLY A 124 -4.01 17.04 20.76
N HIS A 125 -3.31 16.79 21.86
CA HIS A 125 -3.06 15.44 22.36
C HIS A 125 -4.36 14.70 22.74
N MET A 126 -5.28 15.41 23.40
CA MET A 126 -6.60 14.86 23.75
C MET A 126 -7.43 14.53 22.49
N ALA A 127 -7.35 15.37 21.45
CA ALA A 127 -8.02 15.13 20.17
C ALA A 127 -7.46 13.90 19.44
N ILE A 128 -6.13 13.68 19.49
CA ILE A 128 -5.49 12.48 18.94
C ILE A 128 -6.00 11.23 19.65
N GLY A 129 -6.06 11.24 20.98
CA GLY A 129 -6.59 10.13 21.78
C GLY A 129 -8.06 9.84 21.50
N ALA A 130 -8.89 10.88 21.38
CA ALA A 130 -10.29 10.74 21.00
C ALA A 130 -10.44 10.17 19.58
N GLY A 131 -9.63 10.64 18.63
CA GLY A 131 -9.57 10.13 17.26
C GLY A 131 -9.19 8.65 17.19
N PHE A 132 -8.23 8.21 18.02
CA PHE A 132 -7.85 6.80 18.12
C PHE A 132 -9.02 5.93 18.57
N VAL A 133 -9.73 6.33 19.63
CA VAL A 133 -10.89 5.58 20.15
C VAL A 133 -12.00 5.50 19.10
N ILE A 134 -12.32 6.61 18.43
CA ILE A 134 -13.31 6.64 17.34
C ILE A 134 -12.86 5.72 16.20
N GLY A 135 -11.58 5.78 15.81
CA GLY A 135 -11.00 4.90 14.80
C GLY A 135 -11.14 3.41 15.15
N CYS A 136 -10.86 3.02 16.40
CA CYS A 136 -11.05 1.65 16.86
C CYS A 136 -12.52 1.21 16.76
N VAL A 137 -13.48 2.07 17.11
CA VAL A 137 -14.92 1.76 16.99
C VAL A 137 -15.31 1.58 15.52
N VAL A 138 -14.83 2.45 14.62
CA VAL A 138 -15.08 2.33 13.18
C VAL A 138 -14.46 1.05 12.62
N LEU A 139 -13.24 0.68 13.03
CA LEU A 139 -12.60 -0.57 12.61
C LEU A 139 -13.34 -1.81 13.12
N LEU A 140 -13.86 -1.78 14.35
CA LEU A 140 -14.71 -2.85 14.90
C LEU A 140 -15.99 -3.01 14.09
N LEU A 141 -16.65 -1.90 13.74
CA LEU A 141 -17.85 -1.90 12.88
C LEU A 141 -17.52 -2.43 11.48
N ALA A 142 -16.42 -1.97 10.87
CA ALA A 142 -15.97 -2.44 9.56
C ALA A 142 -15.65 -3.95 9.59
N TRP A 143 -14.98 -4.44 10.64
CA TRP A 143 -14.72 -5.86 10.83
C TRP A 143 -16.03 -6.66 10.96
N LEU A 144 -17.02 -6.15 11.68
CA LEU A 144 -18.33 -6.78 11.83
C LEU A 144 -19.07 -6.84 10.49
N VAL A 145 -19.11 -5.73 9.75
CA VAL A 145 -19.69 -5.69 8.39
C VAL A 145 -18.99 -6.67 7.46
N MET A 146 -17.65 -6.71 7.47
CA MET A 146 -16.87 -7.65 6.67
C MET A 146 -17.14 -9.10 7.08
N ARG A 147 -17.26 -9.39 8.37
CA ARG A 147 -17.55 -10.75 8.89
C ARG A 147 -18.84 -11.32 8.29
N TYR A 148 -19.86 -10.49 8.10
CA TYR A 148 -21.15 -10.89 7.51
C TYR A 148 -21.20 -10.75 5.98
N SER A 149 -20.47 -9.79 5.39
CA SER A 149 -20.56 -9.43 3.96
C SER A 149 -19.52 -10.10 3.06
N VAL A 150 -18.47 -10.74 3.62
CA VAL A 150 -17.38 -11.40 2.86
C VAL A 150 -17.88 -12.41 1.81
N VAL A 151 -19.08 -12.98 2.00
CA VAL A 151 -19.65 -13.95 1.05
C VAL A 151 -20.08 -13.30 -0.29
N ARG A 152 -20.23 -11.96 -0.37
CA ARG A 152 -20.72 -11.26 -1.58
C ARG A 152 -19.84 -10.11 -2.07
N LEU A 153 -18.59 -9.99 -1.64
CA LEU A 153 -17.75 -8.88 -2.08
C LEU A 153 -17.41 -9.01 -3.58
N PRO A 154 -17.80 -8.04 -4.42
CA PRO A 154 -17.46 -8.07 -5.84
C PRO A 154 -15.96 -7.83 -5.99
N LEU A 155 -15.21 -8.90 -6.28
CA LEU A 155 -13.74 -8.87 -6.37
C LEU A 155 -13.24 -7.89 -7.44
N LYS A 156 -13.97 -7.76 -8.55
CA LYS A 156 -13.60 -6.91 -9.68
C LYS A 156 -13.47 -5.42 -9.30
N PRO A 157 -14.49 -4.75 -8.73
CA PRO A 157 -14.36 -3.36 -8.29
C PRO A 157 -13.39 -3.20 -7.11
N PHE A 158 -13.29 -4.17 -6.20
CA PHE A 158 -12.32 -4.11 -5.10
C PHE A 158 -10.87 -4.04 -5.62
N PHE A 159 -10.52 -4.93 -6.55
CA PHE A 159 -9.18 -4.94 -7.12
C PHE A 159 -8.93 -3.73 -8.04
N MET A 160 -9.93 -3.28 -8.81
CA MET A 160 -9.78 -2.03 -9.57
C MET A 160 -9.54 -0.83 -8.66
N PHE A 161 -10.28 -0.72 -7.57
CA PHE A 161 -10.13 0.39 -6.62
C PHE A 161 -8.76 0.36 -5.93
N THR A 162 -8.41 -0.77 -5.32
CA THR A 162 -7.13 -0.92 -4.61
C THR A 162 -5.93 -0.80 -5.55
N GLY A 163 -5.99 -1.39 -6.75
CA GLY A 163 -4.94 -1.27 -7.76
C GLY A 163 -4.77 0.17 -8.25
N SER A 164 -5.87 0.88 -8.52
CA SER A 164 -5.83 2.29 -8.92
C SER A 164 -5.33 3.19 -7.80
N PHE A 165 -5.70 2.90 -6.55
CA PHE A 165 -5.20 3.63 -5.38
C PHE A 165 -3.69 3.44 -5.21
N MET A 166 -3.18 2.21 -5.30
CA MET A 166 -1.75 1.94 -5.27
C MET A 166 -1.00 2.65 -6.40
N TYR A 167 -1.61 2.73 -7.58
CA TYR A 167 -1.06 3.46 -8.71
C TYR A 167 -0.94 4.96 -8.42
N LEU A 168 -1.99 5.55 -7.85
CA LEU A 168 -2.00 6.96 -7.46
C LEU A 168 -0.94 7.23 -6.39
N MET A 169 -0.76 6.33 -5.41
CA MET A 169 0.31 6.46 -4.42
C MET A 169 1.70 6.40 -5.07
N ALA A 170 1.91 5.51 -6.04
CA ALA A 170 3.16 5.48 -6.80
C ALA A 170 3.42 6.80 -7.54
N PHE A 171 2.38 7.42 -8.12
CA PHE A 171 2.48 8.73 -8.77
C PHE A 171 2.88 9.84 -7.79
N VAL A 172 2.25 9.89 -6.61
CA VAL A 172 2.57 10.88 -5.57
C VAL A 172 4.00 10.70 -5.05
N PHE A 173 4.39 9.45 -4.76
CA PHE A 173 5.73 9.14 -4.25
C PHE A 173 6.83 9.36 -5.28
N ALA A 174 6.54 9.26 -6.58
CA ALA A 174 7.52 9.55 -7.62
C ALA A 174 7.95 11.03 -7.59
N GLY A 175 7.00 11.94 -7.43
CA GLY A 175 7.32 13.37 -7.35
C GLY A 175 7.98 13.76 -6.03
N LYS A 176 7.45 13.27 -4.89
CA LYS A 176 8.04 13.52 -3.56
C LYS A 176 9.43 12.90 -3.41
N GLY A 177 9.60 11.65 -3.84
CA GLY A 177 10.87 10.95 -3.74
C GLY A 177 11.98 11.63 -4.53
N VAL A 178 11.68 12.18 -5.71
CA VAL A 178 12.67 12.98 -6.46
C VAL A 178 12.93 14.34 -5.81
N LEU A 179 11.91 14.98 -5.23
CA LEU A 179 12.11 16.23 -4.48
C LEU A 179 13.08 16.03 -3.31
N GLU A 180 12.93 14.97 -2.53
CA GLU A 180 13.87 14.66 -1.43
C GLU A 180 15.31 14.43 -1.92
N LEU A 181 15.51 13.90 -3.13
CA LEU A 181 16.85 13.79 -3.72
C LEU A 181 17.44 15.15 -4.13
N VAL A 182 16.56 16.07 -4.55
CA VAL A 182 16.93 17.46 -4.83
C VAL A 182 17.32 18.17 -3.53
N GLU A 183 16.52 18.02 -2.48
CA GLU A 183 16.77 18.60 -1.15
C GLU A 183 18.06 18.03 -0.54
N GLY A 184 18.29 16.72 -0.70
CA GLY A 184 19.53 16.03 -0.36
C GLY A 184 20.75 16.41 -1.22
N LYS A 185 20.64 17.43 -2.08
CA LYS A 185 21.70 18.01 -2.94
C LYS A 185 22.35 17.01 -3.90
N LEU A 186 21.63 15.97 -4.31
CA LEU A 186 22.15 14.98 -5.26
C LEU A 186 22.29 15.57 -6.67
N PHE A 187 21.38 16.47 -7.05
CA PHE A 187 21.40 17.20 -8.33
C PHE A 187 20.68 18.54 -8.22
N GLN A 188 21.01 19.48 -9.12
CA GLN A 188 20.38 20.81 -9.17
C GLN A 188 19.08 20.73 -9.96
N PRO A 189 17.95 21.21 -9.42
CA PRO A 189 16.66 21.10 -10.09
C PRO A 189 16.50 22.19 -11.15
N THR A 190 15.83 21.86 -12.25
CA THR A 190 15.51 22.82 -13.31
C THR A 190 14.10 23.36 -13.10
N LEU A 191 13.99 24.60 -12.64
CA LEU A 191 12.69 25.22 -12.34
C LEU A 191 11.92 25.61 -13.60
N ILE A 192 10.64 25.24 -13.64
CA ILE A 192 9.70 25.62 -14.69
C ILE A 192 8.90 26.83 -14.21
N ASN A 193 9.22 28.01 -14.73
CA ASN A 193 8.52 29.24 -14.38
C ASN A 193 7.02 29.15 -14.74
N GLY A 194 6.15 29.41 -13.76
CA GLY A 194 4.69 29.44 -13.93
C GLY A 194 3.95 28.11 -13.81
N PHE A 195 4.63 27.02 -13.39
CA PHE A 195 3.99 25.74 -13.14
C PHE A 195 3.41 25.66 -11.71
N PRO A 196 2.20 25.12 -11.50
CA PRO A 196 1.59 25.05 -10.16
C PRO A 196 2.29 24.02 -9.26
N GLU A 197 2.42 24.35 -7.98
CA GLU A 197 2.85 23.42 -6.94
C GLU A 197 1.63 22.80 -6.25
N ILE A 198 1.57 21.47 -6.24
CA ILE A 198 0.51 20.71 -5.56
C ILE A 198 1.16 19.64 -4.69
N SER A 199 1.56 20.01 -3.47
CA SER A 199 2.37 19.20 -2.56
C SER A 199 1.68 17.88 -2.13
N TRP A 200 0.34 17.84 -2.10
CA TRP A 200 -0.40 16.61 -1.77
C TRP A 200 -0.40 15.58 -2.92
N LEU A 201 -0.31 16.04 -4.18
CA LEU A 201 -0.13 15.17 -5.35
C LEU A 201 1.34 14.90 -5.65
N GLY A 202 2.26 15.49 -4.89
CA GLY A 202 3.69 15.45 -5.17
C GLY A 202 4.07 16.15 -6.48
N ILE A 203 3.27 17.12 -6.93
CA ILE A 203 3.55 17.87 -8.16
C ILE A 203 4.34 19.11 -7.78
N TYR A 204 5.58 19.19 -8.25
CA TYR A 204 6.50 20.29 -7.98
C TYR A 204 6.95 20.92 -9.30
N PRO A 205 7.28 22.23 -9.33
CA PRO A 205 7.65 22.95 -10.55
C PRO A 205 9.08 22.65 -11.02
N TYR A 206 9.50 21.39 -10.99
CA TYR A 206 10.83 20.91 -11.40
C TYR A 206 10.72 19.87 -12.51
N VAL A 207 11.58 19.95 -13.52
CA VAL A 207 11.58 18.99 -14.64
C VAL A 207 11.83 17.57 -14.13
N GLU A 208 12.76 17.43 -13.19
CA GLU A 208 13.23 16.16 -12.66
C GLU A 208 12.12 15.43 -11.89
N THR A 209 11.29 16.15 -11.12
CA THR A 209 10.18 15.57 -10.34
C THR A 209 8.99 15.20 -11.24
N LEU A 210 8.73 16.00 -12.28
CA LEU A 210 7.62 15.77 -13.21
C LEU A 210 7.92 14.64 -14.19
N LEU A 211 9.18 14.40 -14.55
CA LEU A 211 9.54 13.40 -15.57
C LEU A 211 9.06 11.97 -15.19
N PRO A 212 9.35 11.42 -13.99
CA PRO A 212 8.80 10.13 -13.57
C PRO A 212 7.27 10.10 -13.53
N GLN A 213 6.64 11.20 -13.11
CA GLN A 213 5.18 11.32 -13.07
C GLN A 213 4.56 11.27 -14.48
N VAL A 214 5.18 11.93 -15.46
CA VAL A 214 4.78 11.85 -16.87
C VAL A 214 4.96 10.44 -17.43
N VAL A 215 6.08 9.78 -17.14
CA VAL A 215 6.33 8.39 -17.57
C VAL A 215 5.26 7.45 -17.02
N LEU A 216 4.91 7.58 -15.74
CA LEU A 216 3.82 6.84 -15.14
C LEU A 216 2.50 7.15 -15.87
N LEU A 217 2.10 8.42 -16.00
CA LEU A 217 0.87 8.79 -16.71
C LEU A 217 0.78 8.20 -18.13
N LEU A 218 1.87 8.23 -18.89
CA LEU A 218 1.94 7.59 -20.20
C LEU A 218 1.72 6.07 -20.11
N ALA A 219 2.36 5.40 -19.17
CA ALA A 219 2.15 3.97 -18.92
C ALA A 219 0.69 3.66 -18.54
N ALA A 220 0.02 4.50 -17.73
CA ALA A 220 -1.39 4.36 -17.43
C ALA A 220 -2.28 4.53 -18.67
N LEU A 221 -2.01 5.54 -19.51
CA LEU A 221 -2.76 5.77 -20.74
C LEU A 221 -2.61 4.59 -21.71
N VAL A 222 -1.40 4.05 -21.86
CA VAL A 222 -1.15 2.84 -22.66
C VAL A 222 -1.91 1.64 -22.09
N ALA A 223 -1.86 1.42 -20.77
CA ALA A 223 -2.58 0.33 -20.12
C ALA A 223 -4.10 0.44 -20.35
N LEU A 224 -4.67 1.63 -20.17
CA LEU A 224 -6.10 1.89 -20.44
C LEU A 224 -6.45 1.65 -21.91
N TRP A 225 -5.59 2.07 -22.83
CA TRP A 225 -5.79 1.86 -24.27
C TRP A 225 -5.77 0.38 -24.65
N VAL A 226 -4.82 -0.40 -24.12
CA VAL A 226 -4.74 -1.85 -24.33
C VAL A 226 -6.00 -2.54 -23.76
N MET A 227 -6.43 -2.17 -22.55
CA MET A 227 -7.63 -2.73 -21.92
C MET A 227 -8.91 -2.41 -22.72
N ARG A 228 -9.02 -1.18 -23.26
CA ARG A 228 -10.14 -0.79 -24.13
C ARG A 228 -10.15 -1.58 -25.43
N ARG A 229 -8.99 -1.85 -26.04
CA ARG A 229 -8.88 -2.66 -27.27
C ARG A 229 -9.28 -4.12 -27.07
N LYS A 230 -8.88 -4.74 -25.95
CA LYS A 230 -9.29 -6.12 -25.63
C LYS A 230 -10.80 -6.27 -25.42
N SER A 231 -11.45 -5.23 -24.92
CA SER A 231 -12.91 -5.20 -24.74
C SER A 231 -13.70 -5.02 -26.05
N ALA A 232 -13.02 -4.67 -27.15
CA ALA A 232 -13.63 -4.37 -28.45
C ALA A 232 -13.54 -5.52 -29.47
N VAL A 233 -13.02 -6.69 -29.10
CA VAL A 233 -13.08 -7.89 -29.96
C VAL A 233 -14.42 -8.59 -29.72
N PRO A 234 -15.37 -8.58 -30.69
CA PRO A 234 -16.62 -9.31 -30.57
C PRO A 234 -16.30 -10.80 -30.46
N GLY A 235 -16.81 -11.46 -29.42
CA GLY A 235 -16.63 -12.89 -29.23
C GLY A 235 -17.11 -13.65 -30.47
N GLU A 236 -16.27 -14.53 -30.99
CA GLU A 236 -16.66 -15.54 -31.97
C GLU A 236 -17.91 -16.26 -31.46
N THR A 237 -18.99 -16.14 -32.22
CA THR A 237 -20.20 -16.94 -32.07
C THR A 237 -19.83 -18.41 -32.22
N ILE A 238 -19.73 -19.12 -31.10
CA ILE A 238 -19.70 -20.59 -31.07
C ILE A 238 -21.04 -21.05 -31.65
N LYS A 239 -21.03 -21.55 -32.89
CA LYS A 239 -22.18 -22.23 -33.49
C LYS A 239 -22.49 -23.49 -32.68
N LYS A 240 -23.78 -23.66 -32.36
CA LYS A 240 -24.38 -24.83 -31.71
C LYS A 240 -24.15 -26.11 -32.51
#